data_AF-A0A160P278-F1
#
_entry.id   AF-A0A160P278-F1
#
_cell.length_a   1.000
_cell.length_b   1.000
_cell.length_c   1.000
_cell.angle_alpha   90.00
_cell.angle_beta   90.00
_cell.angle_gamma   90.00
#
_symmetry.space_group_name_H-M   'P 1'
#
loop_
_entity.id
_entity.type
_entity.pdbx_description
1 polymer ?
#
loop_
_entity_poly.entity_id
_entity_poly.type
_entity_poly.pdbx_seq_one_letter_code
_entity_poly.pdbx_strand_id
1 'polypeptide(L)'
;MTWADFWALTATLNGEATQESCHRLAEELSHRPIADIVGFAERHAEALYRLDQEKFGTLPVIDLTARFGSPFPQSSDVFLYARCAVVAAGRAVWESVFFDVDKFAPYTSSERDGEWLLYVPDKAYKLATGEEWDRSTRYCFESYSNRDGWPDLRS
;
A
#
# COMPACT_ATOMS: atom_id res chain seq x y z
N MET A 1 -12.12 -12.57 -0.57
CA MET A 1 -12.27 -11.63 -1.70
C MET A 1 -11.39 -12.04 -2.89
N THR A 2 -11.90 -11.91 -4.12
CA THR A 2 -11.09 -12.12 -5.34
C THR A 2 -10.21 -10.90 -5.63
N TRP A 3 -9.20 -11.04 -6.49
CA TRP A 3 -8.41 -9.88 -6.94
C TRP A 3 -9.26 -8.87 -7.73
N ALA A 4 -10.25 -9.34 -8.50
CA ALA A 4 -11.12 -8.45 -9.26
C ALA A 4 -11.95 -7.56 -8.33
N ASP A 5 -12.51 -8.12 -7.27
CA ASP A 5 -13.30 -7.36 -6.28
C ASP A 5 -12.43 -6.35 -5.52
N PHE A 6 -11.22 -6.75 -5.13
CA PHE A 6 -10.25 -5.86 -4.49
C PHE A 6 -9.95 -4.64 -5.36
N TRP A 7 -9.60 -4.85 -6.63
CA TRP A 7 -9.30 -3.75 -7.54
C TRP A 7 -10.52 -2.89 -7.86
N ALA A 8 -11.72 -3.46 -7.90
CA ALA A 8 -12.96 -2.69 -8.06
C ALA A 8 -13.20 -1.74 -6.88
N LEU A 9 -12.93 -2.19 -5.65
CA LEU A 9 -12.98 -1.36 -4.45
C LEU A 9 -11.89 -0.29 -4.45
N THR A 10 -10.65 -0.65 -4.76
CA THR A 10 -9.52 0.30 -4.85
C THR A 10 -9.75 1.38 -5.91
N ALA A 11 -10.47 1.07 -7.00
CA ALA A 11 -10.77 2.05 -8.04
C ALA A 11 -11.58 3.27 -7.54
N THR A 12 -12.30 3.14 -6.42
CA THR A 12 -13.07 4.24 -5.80
C THR A 12 -12.18 5.35 -5.21
N LEU A 13 -10.88 5.06 -5.04
CA LEU A 13 -9.86 6.01 -4.65
C LEU A 13 -9.51 7.00 -5.77
N ASN A 14 -9.88 6.71 -7.02
CA ASN A 14 -9.56 7.51 -8.21
C ASN A 14 -8.05 7.80 -8.37
N GLY A 15 -7.21 6.83 -8.01
CA GLY A 15 -5.76 6.90 -8.20
C GLY A 15 -4.96 7.42 -7.01
N GLU A 16 -5.62 7.97 -5.98
CA GLU A 16 -4.95 8.61 -4.83
C GLU A 16 -5.58 8.23 -3.49
N ALA A 17 -4.74 7.91 -2.52
CA ALA A 17 -5.15 7.50 -1.17
C ALA A 17 -5.22 8.70 -0.21
N THR A 18 -6.02 9.70 -0.56
CA THR A 18 -6.26 10.84 0.34
C THR A 18 -7.09 10.41 1.56
N GLN A 19 -7.08 11.23 2.62
CA GLN A 19 -7.90 10.98 3.79
C GLN A 19 -9.39 10.83 3.43
N GLU A 20 -9.90 11.68 2.53
CA GLU A 20 -11.29 11.66 2.09
C GLU A 20 -11.61 10.41 1.26
N SER A 21 -10.77 10.05 0.29
CA SER A 21 -11.01 8.88 -0.56
C SER A 21 -10.95 7.58 0.25
N CYS A 22 -9.99 7.47 1.17
CA CYS A 22 -9.87 6.34 2.08
C CYS A 22 -11.04 6.26 3.07
N HIS A 23 -11.54 7.41 3.55
CA HIS A 23 -12.74 7.42 4.40
C HIS A 23 -13.96 6.87 3.63
N ARG A 24 -14.22 7.36 2.41
CA ARG A 24 -15.32 6.85 1.58
C ARG A 24 -15.21 5.34 1.32
N LEU A 25 -14.01 4.84 1.04
CA LEU A 25 -13.78 3.40 0.86
C LEU A 25 -14.04 2.61 2.14
N ALA A 26 -13.63 3.14 3.31
CA ALA A 26 -13.90 2.51 4.59
C ALA A 26 -15.42 2.46 4.91
N GLU A 27 -16.15 3.54 4.63
CA GLU A 27 -17.61 3.57 4.73
C GLU A 27 -18.26 2.59 3.76
N GLU A 28 -17.81 2.49 2.51
CA GLU A 28 -18.35 1.50 1.56
C GLU A 28 -18.13 0.06 2.06
N LEU A 29 -16.92 -0.24 2.54
CA LEU A 29 -16.59 -1.55 3.10
C LEU A 29 -17.38 -1.87 4.37
N SER A 30 -17.71 -0.88 5.22
CA SER A 30 -18.44 -1.13 6.47
C SER A 30 -19.88 -1.58 6.26
N HIS A 31 -20.46 -1.33 5.08
CA HIS A 31 -21.79 -1.83 4.70
C HIS A 31 -21.77 -3.23 4.10
N ARG A 32 -20.58 -3.82 3.90
CA ARG A 32 -20.39 -5.18 3.38
C ARG A 32 -20.25 -6.19 4.52
N PRO A 33 -20.41 -7.49 4.26
CA PRO A 33 -20.14 -8.53 5.26
C PRO A 33 -18.72 -8.42 5.82
N ILE A 34 -18.52 -8.74 7.11
CA ILE A 34 -17.19 -8.72 7.77
C ILE A 34 -16.15 -9.52 6.98
N ALA A 35 -16.54 -10.63 6.37
CA ALA A 35 -15.66 -11.45 5.53
C ALA A 35 -15.07 -10.69 4.32
N ASP A 36 -15.77 -9.68 3.80
CA ASP A 36 -15.28 -8.82 2.73
C ASP A 36 -14.30 -7.77 3.27
N ILE A 37 -14.53 -7.22 4.47
CA ILE A 37 -13.57 -6.32 5.14
C ILE A 37 -12.24 -7.05 5.39
N VAL A 38 -12.32 -8.26 5.96
CA VAL A 38 -11.16 -9.14 6.15
C VAL A 38 -10.53 -9.50 4.82
N GLY A 39 -11.34 -9.84 3.83
CA GLY A 39 -10.87 -10.17 2.48
C GLY A 39 -10.16 -9.03 1.78
N PHE A 40 -10.60 -7.78 1.99
CA PHE A 40 -9.92 -6.59 1.50
C PHE A 40 -8.58 -6.39 2.22
N ALA A 41 -8.54 -6.53 3.55
CA ALA A 41 -7.30 -6.44 4.33
C ALA A 41 -6.24 -7.43 3.85
N GLU A 42 -6.63 -8.70 3.63
CA GLU A 42 -5.75 -9.75 3.12
C GLU A 42 -5.18 -9.42 1.73
N ARG A 43 -6.02 -8.91 0.82
CA ARG A 43 -5.57 -8.54 -0.53
C ARG A 43 -4.71 -7.29 -0.54
N HIS A 44 -5.05 -6.32 0.30
CA HIS A 44 -4.25 -5.11 0.46
C HIS A 44 -2.85 -5.48 0.99
N ALA A 45 -2.78 -6.26 2.07
CA ALA A 45 -1.53 -6.72 2.64
C ALA A 45 -0.70 -7.55 1.64
N GLU A 46 -1.34 -8.46 0.89
CA GLU A 46 -0.68 -9.23 -0.17
C GLU A 46 -0.13 -8.34 -1.30
N ALA A 47 -0.88 -7.30 -1.71
CA ALA A 47 -0.45 -6.36 -2.74
C ALA A 47 0.78 -5.56 -2.31
N LEU A 48 0.81 -5.10 -1.05
CA LEU A 48 1.95 -4.38 -0.46
C LEU A 48 3.15 -5.31 -0.25
N TYR A 49 2.92 -6.53 0.23
CA TYR A 49 3.97 -7.54 0.43
C TYR A 49 4.67 -7.91 -0.88
N ARG A 50 3.92 -8.05 -1.97
CA ARG A 50 4.51 -8.32 -3.29
C ARG A 50 5.38 -7.17 -3.80
N LEU A 51 5.03 -5.93 -3.46
CA LEU A 51 5.83 -4.74 -3.77
C LEU A 51 7.01 -4.54 -2.79
N ASP A 52 7.08 -5.28 -1.69
CA ASP A 52 8.19 -5.23 -0.74
C ASP A 52 9.42 -5.93 -1.33
N GLN A 53 10.14 -5.21 -2.19
CA GLN A 53 11.34 -5.69 -2.86
C GLN A 53 12.41 -4.60 -2.85
N GLU A 54 13.66 -5.03 -2.71
CA GLU A 54 14.84 -4.17 -2.67
C GLU A 54 14.92 -3.20 -3.87
N LYS A 55 14.61 -3.68 -5.07
CA LYS A 55 14.64 -2.86 -6.30
C LYS A 55 13.71 -1.64 -6.25
N PHE A 56 12.66 -1.67 -5.43
CA PHE A 56 11.75 -0.55 -5.22
C PHE A 56 12.15 0.28 -3.99
N GLY A 57 12.52 -0.39 -2.89
CA GLY A 57 12.88 0.28 -1.64
C GLY A 57 14.22 1.03 -1.67
N THR A 58 15.09 0.72 -2.64
CA THR A 58 16.38 1.42 -2.84
C THR A 58 16.30 2.61 -3.78
N LEU A 59 15.16 2.84 -4.43
CA LEU A 59 14.95 4.06 -5.24
C LEU A 59 15.03 5.30 -4.34
N PRO A 60 15.52 6.43 -4.87
CA PRO A 60 15.50 7.68 -4.10
C PRO A 60 14.10 8.30 -4.09
N VAL A 61 13.83 9.13 -3.08
CA VAL A 61 12.70 10.05 -3.07
C VAL A 61 12.96 11.15 -4.11
N ILE A 62 12.14 11.19 -5.17
CA ILE A 62 12.48 11.92 -6.41
C ILE A 62 12.50 13.45 -6.29
N ASP A 63 11.79 14.01 -5.31
CA ASP A 63 11.63 15.44 -5.08
C ASP A 63 12.47 15.95 -3.88
N LEU A 64 13.25 15.07 -3.26
CA LEU A 64 14.14 15.40 -2.16
C LEU A 64 15.60 15.16 -2.53
N THR A 65 16.49 15.92 -1.87
CA THR A 65 17.93 15.77 -2.03
C THR A 65 18.57 15.77 -0.65
N ALA A 66 19.46 14.81 -0.41
CA ALA A 66 20.19 14.70 0.84
C ALA A 66 21.34 15.71 0.91
N ARG A 67 22.08 15.68 2.03
CA ARG A 67 23.24 16.56 2.23
C ARG A 67 24.24 16.37 1.09
N PHE A 68 24.83 17.49 0.66
CA PHE A 68 25.83 17.52 -0.41
C PHE A 68 25.31 17.10 -1.80
N GLY A 69 23.99 17.12 -2.03
CA GLY A 69 23.42 16.89 -3.35
C GLY A 69 23.24 15.42 -3.73
N SER A 70 23.40 14.48 -2.78
CA SER A 70 23.18 13.06 -3.04
C SER A 70 21.68 12.72 -3.10
N PRO A 71 21.30 11.61 -3.78
CA PRO A 71 19.91 11.16 -3.80
C PRO A 71 19.39 10.92 -2.37
N PHE A 72 18.17 11.37 -2.09
CA PHE A 72 17.56 11.19 -0.78
C PHE A 72 17.01 9.76 -0.64
N PRO A 73 17.46 8.96 0.34
CA PRO A 73 17.01 7.58 0.48
C PRO A 73 15.57 7.50 1.02
N GLN A 74 14.85 6.42 0.67
CA GLN A 74 13.58 6.10 1.32
C GLN A 74 13.83 5.55 2.74
N SER A 75 13.01 5.96 3.71
CA SER A 75 12.88 5.25 4.98
C SER A 75 11.97 4.02 4.83
N SER A 76 11.89 3.18 5.87
CA SER A 76 10.92 2.07 5.94
C SER A 76 9.48 2.55 5.68
N ASP A 77 9.12 3.68 6.27
CA ASP A 77 7.75 4.19 6.27
C ASP A 77 7.45 4.86 4.93
N VAL A 78 8.37 5.67 4.41
CA VAL A 78 8.24 6.26 3.07
C VAL A 78 8.08 5.16 2.01
N PHE A 79 8.84 4.07 2.12
CA PHE A 79 8.69 2.95 1.20
C PHE A 79 7.34 2.23 1.35
N LEU A 80 6.84 2.06 2.57
CA LEU A 80 5.49 1.53 2.81
C LEU A 80 4.41 2.42 2.16
N TYR A 81 4.55 3.73 2.29
CA TYR A 81 3.58 4.70 1.78
C TYR A 81 3.62 4.79 0.25
N ALA A 82 4.80 4.73 -0.35
CA ALA A 82 4.97 4.63 -1.79
C ALA A 82 4.28 3.37 -2.36
N ARG A 83 4.42 2.22 -1.68
CA ARG A 83 3.71 0.98 -2.07
C ARG A 83 2.19 1.15 -1.98
N CYS A 84 1.69 1.83 -0.95
CA CYS A 84 0.27 2.16 -0.84
C CYS A 84 -0.20 3.08 -1.98
N ALA A 85 0.60 4.07 -2.36
CA ALA A 85 0.30 4.97 -3.48
C ALA A 85 0.24 4.21 -4.82
N VAL A 86 1.13 3.24 -5.05
CA VAL A 86 1.06 2.34 -6.22
C VAL A 86 -0.22 1.50 -6.24
N VAL A 87 -0.64 0.97 -5.09
CA VAL A 87 -1.91 0.23 -4.98
C VAL A 87 -3.09 1.16 -5.26
N ALA A 88 -3.11 2.36 -4.68
CA ALA A 88 -4.17 3.34 -4.89
C ALA A 88 -4.28 3.81 -6.36
N ALA A 89 -3.16 3.86 -7.07
CA ALA A 89 -3.10 4.13 -8.52
C ALA A 89 -3.74 3.02 -9.36
N GLY A 90 -4.00 1.85 -8.76
CA GLY A 90 -4.81 0.79 -9.31
C GLY A 90 -4.01 -0.31 -10.02
N ARG A 91 -4.76 -1.33 -10.44
CA ARG A 91 -4.22 -2.59 -10.95
C ARG A 91 -3.18 -2.42 -12.05
N ALA A 92 -3.48 -1.59 -13.06
CA ALA A 92 -2.61 -1.46 -14.23
C ALA A 92 -1.24 -0.89 -13.85
N VAL A 93 -1.20 0.08 -12.94
CA VAL A 93 0.05 0.63 -12.41
C VAL A 93 0.76 -0.43 -11.58
N TRP A 94 0.06 -1.03 -10.62
CA TRP A 94 0.61 -2.08 -9.74
C TRP A 94 1.23 -3.24 -10.54
N GLU A 95 0.59 -3.70 -11.61
CA GLU A 95 1.18 -4.72 -12.49
C GLU A 95 2.39 -4.19 -13.25
N SER A 96 2.33 -2.94 -13.74
CA SER A 96 3.37 -2.37 -14.60
C SER A 96 4.72 -2.18 -13.90
N VAL A 97 4.74 -1.87 -12.60
CA VAL A 97 6.00 -1.65 -11.86
C VAL A 97 6.84 -2.93 -11.72
N PHE A 98 6.22 -4.10 -11.79
CA PHE A 98 6.96 -5.36 -11.78
C PHE A 98 7.77 -5.59 -13.05
N PHE A 99 7.29 -5.07 -14.19
CA PHE A 99 7.96 -5.14 -15.48
C PHE A 99 9.01 -4.04 -15.66
N ASP A 100 8.76 -2.87 -15.08
CA ASP A 100 9.58 -1.68 -15.26
C ASP A 100 9.65 -0.88 -13.95
N VAL A 101 10.83 -0.89 -13.33
CA VAL A 101 11.09 -0.25 -12.04
C VAL A 101 10.90 1.27 -12.09
N ASP A 102 11.13 1.89 -13.24
CA ASP A 102 11.01 3.34 -13.41
C ASP A 102 9.56 3.82 -13.27
N LYS A 103 8.59 2.92 -13.44
CA LYS A 103 7.17 3.20 -13.19
C LYS A 103 6.83 3.29 -11.70
N PHE A 104 7.69 2.78 -10.82
CA PHE A 104 7.55 2.96 -9.37
C PHE A 104 8.06 4.33 -8.92
N ALA A 105 9.11 4.86 -9.57
CA ALA A 105 9.80 6.06 -9.13
C ALA A 105 8.90 7.29 -8.89
N PRO A 106 7.85 7.59 -9.70
CA PRO A 106 6.94 8.68 -9.42
C PRO A 106 6.23 8.59 -8.05
N TYR A 107 6.05 7.38 -7.52
CA TYR A 107 5.37 7.12 -6.25
C TYR A 107 6.28 7.26 -5.03
N THR A 108 7.60 7.47 -5.23
CA THR A 108 8.50 7.77 -4.12
C THR A 108 8.49 9.26 -3.73
N SER A 109 7.78 10.11 -4.49
CA SER A 109 7.67 11.55 -4.19
C SER A 109 7.04 11.79 -2.83
N SER A 110 7.52 12.81 -2.12
CA SER A 110 6.95 13.27 -0.85
C SER A 110 5.49 13.75 -0.96
N GLU A 111 5.01 14.07 -2.17
CA GLU A 111 3.61 14.44 -2.44
C GLU A 111 2.70 13.23 -2.68
N ARG A 112 3.27 12.04 -2.91
CA ARG A 112 2.55 10.80 -3.20
C ARG A 112 2.52 9.91 -1.96
N ASP A 113 1.75 10.34 -0.97
CA ASP A 113 1.55 9.59 0.27
C ASP A 113 0.31 8.68 0.17
N GLY A 114 0.50 7.38 0.46
CA GLY A 114 -0.54 6.38 0.51
C GLY A 114 -0.93 5.93 1.92
N GLU A 115 -0.39 6.54 2.98
CA GLU A 115 -0.53 6.13 4.38
C GLU A 115 -2.00 5.87 4.77
N TRP A 116 -2.94 6.73 4.36
CA TRP A 116 -4.34 6.61 4.73
C TRP A 116 -5.00 5.27 4.33
N LEU A 117 -4.48 4.62 3.28
CA LEU A 117 -4.99 3.32 2.82
C LEU A 117 -4.74 2.21 3.84
N LEU A 118 -3.68 2.32 4.64
CA LEU A 118 -3.32 1.34 5.68
C LEU A 118 -4.42 1.18 6.73
N TYR A 119 -5.16 2.25 7.00
CA TYR A 119 -6.20 2.30 8.04
C TYR A 119 -7.59 1.93 7.55
N VAL A 120 -7.79 1.78 6.24
CA VAL A 120 -9.12 1.50 5.65
C VAL A 120 -9.77 0.25 6.25
N PRO A 121 -9.10 -0.92 6.36
CA PRO A 121 -9.75 -2.12 6.87
C PRO A 121 -10.19 -1.99 8.34
N ASP A 122 -9.36 -1.40 9.19
CA ASP A 122 -9.60 -1.23 10.62
C ASP A 122 -10.73 -0.22 10.85
N LYS A 123 -10.75 0.88 10.09
CA LYS A 123 -11.86 1.85 10.09
C LYS A 123 -13.15 1.20 9.63
N ALA A 124 -13.14 0.44 8.53
CA ALA A 124 -14.32 -0.25 8.03
C ALA A 124 -14.87 -1.25 9.05
N TYR A 125 -13.99 -2.03 9.68
CA TYR A 125 -14.37 -2.99 10.72
C TYR A 125 -15.02 -2.27 11.90
N LYS A 126 -14.37 -1.22 12.43
CA LYS A 126 -14.89 -0.43 13.53
C LYS A 126 -16.24 0.22 13.22
N LEU A 127 -16.43 0.72 12.00
CA LEU A 127 -17.71 1.26 11.54
C LEU A 127 -18.80 0.17 11.48
N ALA A 128 -18.44 -1.06 11.07
CA ALA A 128 -19.38 -2.17 10.92
C ALA A 128 -19.78 -2.82 12.27
N THR A 129 -18.85 -2.87 13.24
CA THR A 129 -19.02 -3.64 14.48
C THR A 129 -19.10 -2.78 15.74
N GLY A 130 -18.58 -1.55 15.69
CA GLY A 130 -18.36 -0.70 16.86
C GLY A 130 -17.10 -1.05 17.67
N GLU A 131 -16.32 -2.04 17.25
CA GLU A 131 -15.16 -2.56 17.98
C GLU A 131 -13.84 -2.29 17.23
N GLU A 132 -12.74 -2.14 17.98
CA GLU A 132 -11.40 -2.14 17.38
C GLU A 132 -11.05 -3.54 16.88
N TRP A 133 -10.31 -3.61 15.78
CA TRP A 133 -9.84 -4.88 15.23
C TRP A 133 -8.37 -5.10 15.58
N ASP A 134 -8.05 -6.19 16.28
CA ASP A 134 -6.68 -6.70 16.38
C ASP A 134 -6.30 -7.39 15.06
N ARG A 135 -6.08 -6.57 14.03
CA ARG A 135 -5.94 -7.01 12.66
C ARG A 135 -4.68 -7.86 12.48
N SER A 136 -4.90 -9.08 12.03
CA SER A 136 -3.85 -9.95 11.50
C SER A 136 -4.20 -10.36 10.08
N THR A 137 -3.19 -10.43 9.22
CA THR A 137 -3.34 -10.90 7.83
C THR A 137 -2.24 -11.92 7.55
N ARG A 138 -2.44 -12.75 6.52
CA ARG A 138 -1.46 -13.78 6.13
C ARG A 138 -0.09 -13.19 5.77
N TYR A 139 -0.07 -12.00 5.20
CA TYR A 139 1.14 -11.30 4.79
C TYR A 139 1.32 -10.07 5.69
N CYS A 140 2.51 -9.89 6.26
CA CYS A 140 2.83 -8.63 6.92
C CYS A 140 3.01 -7.55 5.83
N PHE A 141 2.37 -6.39 5.98
CA PHE A 141 2.53 -5.30 5.00
C PHE A 141 3.78 -4.44 5.29
N GLU A 142 4.31 -4.51 6.51
CA GLU A 142 5.49 -3.76 6.94
C GLU A 142 6.67 -3.98 5.99
N SER A 143 7.45 -2.92 5.79
CA SER A 143 8.64 -2.96 4.93
C SER A 143 9.64 -4.02 5.43
N TYR A 144 10.35 -4.67 4.50
CA TYR A 144 11.33 -5.74 4.76
C TYR A 144 10.73 -7.06 5.30
N SER A 145 9.41 -7.23 5.27
CA SER A 145 8.74 -8.46 5.69
C SER A 145 8.77 -9.56 4.62
N ASN A 146 8.83 -9.20 3.34
CA ASN A 146 9.04 -10.12 2.24
C ASN A 146 10.53 -10.47 2.12
N ARG A 147 10.98 -11.41 2.97
CA ARG A 147 12.37 -11.92 2.95
C ARG A 147 12.84 -12.35 1.57
N ASP A 148 11.91 -12.78 0.70
CA ASP A 148 12.27 -13.17 -0.64
C ASP A 148 12.64 -11.98 -1.54
N GLY A 149 12.02 -10.83 -1.32
CA GLY A 149 12.29 -9.56 -2.02
C GLY A 149 13.54 -8.83 -1.54
N TRP A 150 14.20 -9.31 -0.49
CA TRP A 150 15.40 -8.72 0.12
C TRP A 150 16.52 -9.75 0.30
N PRO A 151 17.23 -10.13 -0.77
CA PRO A 151 18.24 -11.19 -0.74
C PRO A 151 19.33 -10.99 0.32
N ASP A 152 19.78 -9.75 0.53
CA ASP A 152 20.84 -9.41 1.49
C ASP A 152 20.38 -9.44 2.96
N LEU A 153 19.07 -9.51 3.21
CA LEU A 153 18.49 -9.65 4.56
C LEU A 153 18.17 -11.11 4.93
N ARG A 154 18.51 -12.08 4.06
CA ARG A 154 18.39 -13.52 4.32
C ARG A 154 19.63 -14.01 5.08
N SER A 155 19.79 -13.58 6.33
CA SER A 155 20.79 -14.13 7.27
C SER A 155 20.26 -15.35 8.01
#